data_AF-A0A642C3C4-F1
#
_entry.id   AF-A0A642C3C4-F1
#
_cell.length_a   1.000
_cell.length_b   1.000
_cell.length_c   1.000
_cell.angle_alpha   90.00
_cell.angle_beta   90.00
_cell.angle_gamma   90.00
#
_symmetry.space_group_name_H-M   'P 1'
#
loop_
_entity.id
_entity.type
_entity.pdbx_description
1 polymer ?
#
loop_
_entity_poly.entity_id
_entity_poly.type
_entity_poly.pdbx_seq_one_letter_code
_entity_poly.pdbx_strand_id
1 'polypeptide(L)'
;MTQQKKQWSAIIIMIALFAMIAFVTNLCSPMAIIVKNDFGASNVLAQIGNYGNFIAYLVMGIPAGMLIAKYGYKKTALIGLAIGIIGILIQWLSGHVGKESAFLVY
;
A
#
# COMPACT_ATOMS: atom_id res chain seq x y z
N MET A 1 2.40 31.59 24.44
CA MET A 1 1.93 31.75 23.04
C MET A 1 2.29 30.50 22.26
N THR A 2 1.37 29.55 22.17
CA THR A 2 1.59 28.24 21.53
C THR A 2 1.52 28.38 20.01
N GLN A 3 2.66 28.13 19.36
CA GLN A 3 2.88 28.22 17.93
C GLN A 3 1.84 27.43 17.12
N GLN A 4 0.88 28.13 16.54
CA GLN A 4 -0.08 27.66 15.55
C GLN A 4 0.65 27.38 14.22
N LYS A 5 1.59 26.42 14.22
CA LYS A 5 2.42 26.09 13.05
C LYS A 5 1.56 25.32 12.03
N LYS A 6 0.89 26.05 11.14
CA LYS A 6 0.13 25.64 9.93
C LYS A 6 -0.18 24.12 9.84
N GLN A 7 -1.38 23.72 10.30
CA GLN A 7 -1.92 22.37 10.15
C GLN A 7 -2.10 21.90 8.69
N TRP A 8 -1.98 22.80 7.71
CA TRP A 8 -1.96 22.48 6.29
C TRP A 8 -1.04 21.32 5.93
N SER A 9 0.12 21.20 6.59
CA SER A 9 1.04 20.08 6.35
C SER A 9 0.47 18.72 6.76
N ALA A 10 -0.28 18.64 7.86
CA ALA A 10 -0.92 17.39 8.29
C ALA A 10 -2.10 17.03 7.36
N ILE A 11 -2.87 18.03 6.93
CA ILE A 11 -4.00 17.84 6.01
C ILE A 11 -3.51 17.28 4.66
N ILE A 12 -2.45 17.85 4.10
CA ILE A 12 -1.86 17.35 2.84
C ILE A 12 -1.38 15.90 2.98
N ILE A 13 -0.75 15.55 4.11
CA ILE A 13 -0.31 14.17 4.37
C ILE A 13 -1.51 13.23 4.47
N MET A 14 -2.60 13.64 5.13
CA MET A 14 -3.82 12.83 5.21
C MET A 14 -4.44 12.59 3.84
N ILE A 15 -4.53 13.62 3.00
CA ILE A 15 -5.05 13.49 1.63
C ILE A 15 -4.16 12.55 0.80
N ALA A 16 -2.83 12.71 0.89
CA ALA A 16 -1.89 11.86 0.18
C ALA A 16 -1.97 10.39 0.61
N LEU A 17 -2.10 10.13 1.92
CA LEU A 17 -2.29 8.78 2.46
C LEU A 17 -3.61 8.15 1.99
N PHE A 18 -4.71 8.92 2.00
CA PHE A 18 -5.99 8.45 1.49
C PHE A 18 -5.93 8.12 0.00
N ALA A 19 -5.35 9.02 -0.81
CA ALA A 19 -5.19 8.81 -2.25
C ALA A 19 -4.32 7.56 -2.53
N MET A 20 -3.25 7.37 -1.76
CA MET A 20 -2.36 6.21 -1.89
C MET A 20 -3.06 4.89 -1.55
N ILE A 21 -3.75 4.80 -0.40
CA ILE A 21 -4.47 3.57 -0.01
C ILE A 21 -5.57 3.26 -1.02
N ALA A 22 -6.32 4.28 -1.44
CA ALA A 22 -7.36 4.12 -2.46
C ALA A 22 -6.78 3.66 -3.80
N PHE A 23 -5.64 4.21 -4.22
CA PHE A 23 -4.96 3.81 -5.45
C PHE A 23 -4.52 2.35 -5.39
N VAL A 24 -3.74 1.96 -4.38
CA VAL A 24 -3.21 0.60 -4.23
C VAL A 24 -4.33 -0.44 -4.15
N THR A 25 -5.37 -0.15 -3.37
CA THR A 25 -6.51 -1.07 -3.22
C THR A 25 -7.29 -1.23 -4.52
N ASN A 26 -7.50 -0.15 -5.28
CA ASN A 26 -8.17 -0.23 -6.58
C ASN A 26 -7.29 -0.86 -7.65
N LEU A 27 -5.96 -0.89 -7.48
CA LEU A 27 -5.01 -1.51 -8.41
C LEU A 27 -5.02 -3.05 -8.32
N CYS A 28 -5.46 -3.62 -7.20
CA CYS A 28 -5.63 -5.07 -7.07
C CYS A 28 -6.60 -5.65 -8.11
N SER A 29 -7.66 -4.92 -8.50
CA SER A 29 -8.66 -5.38 -9.46
C SER A 29 -8.12 -5.55 -10.90
N PRO A 30 -7.49 -4.53 -11.54
CA PRO A 30 -6.88 -4.72 -12.85
C PRO A 30 -5.71 -5.72 -12.82
N MET A 31 -4.94 -5.77 -11.72
CA MET A 31 -3.89 -6.78 -11.56
C MET A 31 -4.44 -8.21 -11.51
N ALA A 32 -5.54 -8.43 -10.81
CA ALA A 32 -6.24 -9.72 -10.77
C ALA A 32 -6.61 -10.21 -12.18
N ILE A 33 -7.08 -9.29 -13.02
CA ILE A 33 -7.48 -9.59 -14.41
C ILE A 33 -6.24 -9.94 -15.26
N ILE A 34 -5.14 -9.19 -15.12
CA ILE A 34 -3.88 -9.46 -15.84
C ILE A 34 -3.32 -10.82 -15.44
N VAL A 35 -3.23 -11.11 -14.13
CA VAL A 35 -2.76 -12.40 -13.62
C VAL A 35 -3.64 -13.56 -14.12
N LYS A 36 -4.95 -13.38 -14.15
CA LYS A 36 -5.86 -14.40 -14.67
C LYS A 36 -5.71 -14.63 -16.17
N ASN A 37 -5.64 -13.56 -16.95
CA ASN A 37 -5.70 -13.62 -18.41
C ASN A 37 -4.33 -13.89 -19.06
N ASP A 38 -3.25 -13.29 -18.57
CA ASP A 38 -1.90 -13.44 -19.15
C ASP A 38 -1.11 -14.62 -18.55
N PHE A 39 -1.41 -15.04 -17.32
CA PHE A 39 -0.70 -16.13 -16.63
C PHE A 39 -1.53 -17.42 -16.48
N GLY A 40 -2.78 -17.44 -16.93
CA GLY A 40 -3.68 -18.59 -16.79
C GLY A 40 -3.99 -18.95 -15.34
N ALA A 41 -3.80 -18.00 -14.42
CA ALA A 41 -3.89 -18.25 -12.98
C ALA A 41 -5.35 -18.48 -12.54
N SER A 42 -5.54 -19.38 -11.57
CA SER A 42 -6.86 -19.67 -10.99
C SER A 42 -7.50 -18.41 -10.36
N ASN A 43 -8.83 -18.38 -10.28
CA ASN A 43 -9.59 -17.29 -9.62
C ASN A 43 -9.09 -16.98 -8.20
N VAL A 44 -8.50 -17.95 -7.51
CA VAL A 44 -7.89 -17.78 -6.18
C VAL A 44 -6.64 -16.90 -6.24
N LEU A 45 -5.76 -17.13 -7.23
CA LEU A 45 -4.54 -16.34 -7.43
C LEU A 45 -4.88 -14.92 -7.90
N ALA A 46 -5.92 -14.77 -8.73
CA ALA A 46 -6.40 -13.45 -9.14
C ALA A 46 -6.86 -12.61 -7.93
N GLN A 47 -7.44 -13.23 -6.89
CA GLN A 47 -7.90 -12.51 -5.71
C GLN A 47 -6.83 -12.33 -4.62
N ILE A 48 -5.58 -12.77 -4.85
CA ILE A 48 -4.51 -12.72 -3.85
C ILE A 48 -4.23 -11.29 -3.37
N GLY A 49 -4.38 -10.28 -4.23
CA GLY A 49 -4.24 -8.87 -3.84
C GLY A 49 -5.30 -8.42 -2.83
N ASN A 50 -6.56 -8.87 -2.99
CA ASN A 50 -7.64 -8.58 -2.04
C ASN A 50 -7.42 -9.31 -0.71
N TYR A 51 -7.02 -10.58 -0.74
CA TYR A 51 -6.66 -11.34 0.47
C TYR A 51 -5.45 -10.73 1.19
N GLY A 52 -4.46 -10.27 0.43
CA GLY A 52 -3.29 -9.57 0.93
C GLY A 52 -3.65 -8.31 1.72
N ASN A 53 -4.68 -7.58 1.31
CA ASN A 53 -5.19 -6.41 2.05
C ASN A 53 -5.71 -6.80 3.45
N PHE A 54 -6.50 -7.88 3.56
CA PHE A 54 -7.00 -8.37 4.85
C PHE A 54 -5.89 -8.88 5.76
N ILE A 55 -4.94 -9.65 5.20
CA ILE A 55 -3.78 -10.15 5.94
C ILE A 55 -2.91 -8.98 6.42
N ALA A 56 -2.69 -7.98 5.56
CA ALA A 56 -1.93 -6.79 5.91
C ALA A 56 -2.59 -6.03 7.07
N TYR A 57 -3.91 -5.82 7.06
CA TYR A 57 -4.59 -5.18 8.19
C TYR A 57 -4.49 -5.98 9.49
N LEU A 58 -4.60 -7.32 9.41
CA LEU A 58 -4.50 -8.20 10.57
C LEU A 58 -3.10 -8.15 11.19
N VAL A 59 -2.05 -8.19 10.37
CA VAL A 59 -0.66 -8.20 10.83
C VAL A 59 -0.18 -6.80 11.23
N MET A 60 -0.56 -5.76 10.48
CA MET A 60 -0.09 -4.39 10.71
C MET A 60 -0.88 -3.62 11.78
N GLY A 61 -2.08 -4.04 12.16
CA GLY A 61 -2.93 -3.29 13.10
C GLY A 61 -2.24 -2.99 14.44
N ILE A 62 -1.72 -4.03 15.10
CA ILE A 62 -1.02 -3.91 16.38
C ILE A 62 0.29 -3.11 16.28
N PRO A 63 1.24 -3.43 15.36
CA PRO A 63 2.48 -2.69 15.24
C PRO A 63 2.28 -1.24 14.80
N ALA A 64 1.29 -0.96 13.93
CA ALA A 64 0.97 0.42 13.55
C ALA A 64 0.44 1.23 14.74
N GLY A 65 -0.44 0.64 15.56
CA GLY A 65 -0.92 1.28 16.79
C GLY A 65 0.22 1.58 17.77
N MET A 66 1.16 0.65 17.93
CA MET A 66 2.34 0.83 18.79
C MET A 66 3.28 1.92 18.25
N LEU A 67 3.48 2.00 16.92
CA LEU A 67 4.27 3.04 16.28
C LEU A 67 3.65 4.44 16.46
N ILE A 68 2.34 4.56 16.31
CA ILE A 68 1.61 5.82 16.56
C ILE A 68 1.77 6.24 18.03
N ALA A 69 1.65 5.30 18.98
CA ALA A 69 1.80 5.59 20.40
C ALA A 69 3.25 6.02 20.77
N LYS A 70 4.26 5.42 20.14
CA LYS A 70 5.68 5.69 20.47
C LYS A 70 6.27 6.90 19.75
N TYR A 71 5.97 7.09 18.45
CA TYR A 71 6.58 8.12 17.60
C TYR A 71 5.60 9.25 17.23
N GLY A 72 4.33 9.12 17.61
CA GLY A 72 3.28 10.08 17.29
C GLY A 72 2.73 9.92 15.86
N TYR A 73 1.56 10.53 15.64
CA TYR A 73 0.83 10.44 14.38
C TYR A 73 1.64 10.93 13.18
N LYS A 74 2.23 12.13 13.28
CA LYS A 74 2.90 12.79 12.14
C LYS A 74 4.07 11.98 11.59
N LYS A 75 4.89 11.39 12.46
CA LYS A 75 6.05 10.59 12.05
C LYS A 75 5.61 9.25 11.46
N THR A 76 4.66 8.59 12.11
CA THR A 76 4.15 7.28 11.65
C THR A 76 3.42 7.41 10.30
N ALA A 77 2.64 8.48 10.11
CA ALA A 77 1.99 8.81 8.84
C ALA A 77 2.99 9.00 7.69
N LEU A 78 4.10 9.70 7.95
CA LEU A 78 5.18 9.89 6.96
C LEU A 78 5.90 8.58 6.61
N ILE A 79 6.11 7.72 7.60
CA ILE A 79 6.69 6.37 7.37
C ILE A 79 5.74 5.53 6.53
N GLY A 80 4.44 5.54 6.84
CA GLY A 80 3.42 4.86 6.04
C GLY A 80 3.38 5.35 4.59
N LEU A 81 3.50 6.66 4.38
CA LEU A 81 3.59 7.25 3.05
C LEU A 81 4.85 6.76 2.30
N ALA A 82 6.01 6.73 2.95
CA ALA A 82 7.24 6.22 2.34
C ALA A 82 7.13 4.73 1.97
N ILE A 83 6.57 3.91 2.85
CA ILE A 83 6.35 2.47 2.59
C ILE A 83 5.41 2.29 1.40
N GLY A 84 4.32 3.07 1.30
CA GLY A 84 3.41 2.96 0.18
C GLY A 84 4.00 3.44 -1.16
N ILE A 85 4.88 4.45 -1.15
CA ILE A 85 5.67 4.81 -2.35
C ILE A 85 6.56 3.64 -2.79
N ILE A 86 7.26 3.00 -1.84
CA ILE A 86 8.09 1.82 -2.13
C ILE A 86 7.22 0.69 -2.70
N GLY A 87 6.04 0.45 -2.13
CA GLY A 87 5.10 -0.56 -2.64
C GLY A 87 4.68 -0.29 -4.08
N ILE A 88 4.38 0.96 -4.44
CA ILE A 88 4.06 1.36 -5.81
C ILE A 88 5.27 1.15 -6.74
N LEU A 89 6.49 1.46 -6.28
CA LEU A 89 7.71 1.24 -7.06
C LEU A 89 7.96 -0.26 -7.31
N ILE A 90 7.75 -1.11 -6.30
CA ILE A 90 7.84 -2.57 -6.45
C ILE A 90 6.78 -3.06 -7.44
N GLN A 91 5.54 -2.60 -7.32
CA GLN A 91 4.45 -2.94 -8.23
C GLN A 91 4.75 -2.52 -9.68
N TRP A 92 5.38 -1.36 -9.86
CA TRP A 92 5.80 -0.85 -11.16
C TRP A 92 6.97 -1.65 -11.76
N LEU A 93 7.95 -2.03 -10.95
CA LEU A 93 9.06 -2.91 -11.35
C LEU A 93 8.56 -4.31 -11.71
N SER A 94 7.61 -4.86 -10.96
CA SER A 94 6.98 -6.15 -11.25
C SER A 94 6.31 -6.18 -12.63
N GLY A 95 5.86 -5.04 -13.16
CA GLY A 95 5.33 -4.94 -14.53
C GLY A 95 6.40 -4.89 -15.63
N HIS A 96 7.66 -4.58 -15.29
CA HIS A 96 8.79 -4.51 -16.24
C HIS A 96 9.65 -5.77 -16.25
N VAL A 97 9.55 -6.62 -15.24
CA VAL A 97 10.25 -7.92 -15.18
C VAL A 97 9.47 -8.96 -15.99
N GLY A 98 10.18 -9.72 -16.83
CA GLY A 98 9.59 -10.72 -17.72
C GLY A 98 8.68 -11.72 -16.99
N LYS A 99 7.66 -12.22 -17.72
CA LYS A 99 6.55 -13.03 -17.21
C LYS A 99 6.98 -14.10 -16.18
N GLU A 100 8.11 -14.77 -16.38
CA GLU A 100 8.56 -15.85 -15.48
C GLU A 100 8.97 -15.43 -14.06
N SER A 101 9.22 -14.14 -13.79
CA SER A 101 9.65 -13.67 -12.46
C SER A 101 8.73 -12.63 -11.82
N ALA A 102 7.70 -12.16 -12.55
CA ALA A 102 6.71 -11.22 -12.04
C ALA A 102 5.91 -11.80 -10.84
N PHE A 103 5.71 -13.11 -10.81
CA PHE A 103 5.00 -13.80 -9.71
C PHE A 103 5.83 -13.98 -8.44
N LEU A 104 7.16 -13.89 -8.52
CA LEU A 104 8.08 -13.98 -7.37
C LEU A 104 8.30 -12.62 -6.69
N VAL A 105 8.00 -11.54 -7.40
CA VAL A 105 8.14 -10.15 -6.91
C VAL A 105 6.83 -9.62 -6.31
N TYR A 106 5.71 -10.29 -6.59
CA TYR A 106 4.39 -10.03 -6.00
C TYR A 106 4.26 -10.69 -4.63
#